data_AF-A0A9D4YV29-F1
#
_entry.id   AF-A0A9D4YV29-F1
#
_cell.length_a   1.000
_cell.length_b   1.000
_cell.length_c   1.000
_cell.angle_alpha   90.00
_cell.angle_beta   90.00
_cell.angle_gamma   90.00
#
_symmetry.space_group_name_H-M   'P 1'
#
loop_
_entity.id
_entity.type
_entity.pdbx_description
1 polymer ?
#
loop_
_entity_poly.entity_id
_entity_poly.type
_entity_poly.pdbx_seq_one_letter_code
_entity_poly.pdbx_strand_id
1 'polypeptide(L)'
;MAIKLVVKSRTGRDVLPDGILLPSNATVDELKARFAELKPRYYASRQRFTLPPRDGQRSGDLLVSGKKLSDYGLEDGSMLFFKDLGAQITYSTVFFWEYFGPLVVYPLFYFLPHLLYPGIKGHTSAERGTVQTLALGYWTFHYVKRLLETFYVHKFSHATMPVFNLFKNCAYYWGFAAFVAYFVNHPLFTSPPLAQAYWALAFSMACQFANFRCHIILANLRPAGTKGYVIPRGFLFDWITCPNYTAEILGWVGFTVATQTVAAAIFTLVGAAQMAQWALGKHARLRKTFDGLEGREKYPRRWIMLPPFF
;
A
#
# COMPACT_ATOMS: atom_id res chain seq x y z
N MET A 1 -3.76 1.18 41.44
CA MET A 1 -2.89 0.05 41.84
C MET A 1 -1.99 -0.30 40.67
N ALA A 2 -0.82 -0.91 40.90
CA ALA A 2 0.02 -1.42 39.81
C ALA A 2 -0.36 -2.87 39.50
N ILE A 3 -0.20 -3.28 38.25
CA ILE A 3 -0.32 -4.67 37.81
C ILE A 3 1.04 -5.13 37.28
N LYS A 4 1.39 -6.38 37.57
CA LYS A 4 2.58 -7.08 37.11
C LYS A 4 2.20 -8.07 36.03
N LEU A 5 2.62 -7.83 34.79
CA LEU A 5 2.34 -8.73 33.67
C LEU A 5 3.54 -9.65 33.41
N VAL A 6 3.29 -10.92 33.12
CA VAL A 6 4.31 -11.91 32.76
C VAL A 6 4.46 -11.93 31.24
N VAL A 7 5.67 -11.72 30.73
CA VAL A 7 5.90 -11.67 29.27
C VAL A 7 6.71 -12.87 28.81
N LYS A 8 6.10 -13.72 27.99
CA LYS A 8 6.70 -14.92 27.42
C LYS A 8 6.88 -14.84 25.92
N SER A 9 7.83 -15.57 25.36
CA SER A 9 7.97 -15.79 23.94
C SER A 9 6.89 -16.76 23.47
N ARG A 10 6.64 -16.84 22.15
CA ARG A 10 5.73 -17.87 21.58
C ARG A 10 6.13 -19.31 21.91
N THR A 11 7.39 -19.57 22.28
CA THR A 11 7.88 -20.89 22.68
C THR A 11 7.78 -21.11 24.20
N GLY A 12 7.16 -20.19 24.94
CA GLY A 12 6.97 -20.28 26.39
C GLY A 12 8.17 -19.82 27.22
N ARG A 13 9.24 -19.32 26.59
CA ARG A 13 10.43 -18.81 27.30
C ARG A 13 10.12 -17.44 27.91
N ASP A 14 10.50 -17.23 29.17
CA ASP A 14 10.36 -15.92 29.80
C ASP A 14 11.27 -14.89 29.10
N VAL A 15 10.65 -13.82 28.60
CA VAL A 15 11.34 -12.71 27.92
C VAL A 15 11.75 -11.64 28.94
N LEU A 16 10.92 -11.48 29.97
CA LEU A 16 11.16 -10.67 31.16
C LEU A 16 10.86 -11.54 32.40
N PRO A 17 11.88 -12.18 33.01
CA PRO A 17 11.70 -13.04 34.18
C PRO A 17 11.02 -12.33 35.35
N ASP A 18 11.35 -11.06 35.56
CA ASP A 18 10.79 -10.24 36.64
C ASP A 18 9.41 -9.67 36.31
N GLY A 19 8.84 -9.99 35.14
CA GLY A 19 7.62 -9.38 34.63
C GLY A 19 7.78 -7.89 34.29
N ILE A 20 6.65 -7.25 33.98
CA ILE A 20 6.58 -5.81 33.69
C ILE A 20 5.52 -5.15 34.58
N LEU A 21 5.94 -4.19 35.39
CA LEU A 21 5.07 -3.43 36.29
C LEU A 21 4.52 -2.20 35.56
N LEU A 22 3.19 -2.05 35.59
CA LEU A 22 2.46 -0.97 34.94
C LEU A 22 1.30 -0.48 35.82
N PRO A 23 0.86 0.79 35.68
CA PRO A 23 -0.40 1.24 36.27
C PRO A 23 -1.60 0.38 35.82
N SER A 24 -2.59 0.16 36.68
CA SER A 24 -3.79 -0.63 36.36
C SER A 24 -4.63 -0.05 35.21
N ASN A 25 -4.55 1.25 34.98
CA ASN A 25 -5.22 1.95 33.89
C ASN A 25 -4.33 2.13 32.64
N ALA A 26 -3.16 1.48 32.61
CA ALA A 26 -2.20 1.66 31.54
C ALA A 26 -2.76 1.22 30.18
N THR A 27 -2.21 1.82 29.15
CA THR A 27 -2.49 1.56 27.74
C THR A 27 -1.49 0.58 27.15
N VAL A 28 -1.85 0.02 26.00
CA VAL A 28 -0.94 -0.82 25.20
C VAL A 28 0.33 -0.04 24.79
N ASP A 29 0.26 1.28 24.62
CA ASP A 29 1.41 2.09 24.24
C ASP A 29 2.37 2.32 25.42
N GLU A 30 1.84 2.50 26.64
CA GLU A 30 2.65 2.54 27.86
C GLU A 30 3.31 1.18 28.16
N LEU A 31 2.61 0.06 27.94
CA LEU A 31 3.20 -1.27 27.98
C LEU A 31 4.40 -1.37 27.02
N LYS A 32 4.23 -0.91 25.78
CA LYS A 32 5.30 -0.96 24.78
C LYS A 32 6.47 -0.06 25.13
N ALA A 33 6.20 1.15 25.62
CA ALA A 33 7.24 2.09 26.07
C ALA A 33 8.05 1.47 27.21
N ARG A 34 7.37 0.96 28.25
CA ARG A 34 8.04 0.34 29.40
C ARG A 34 8.82 -0.91 29.01
N PHE A 35 8.32 -1.72 28.08
CA PHE A 35 9.06 -2.87 27.57
C PHE A 35 10.33 -2.44 26.81
N ALA A 36 10.26 -1.35 26.04
CA ALA A 36 11.42 -0.80 25.34
C ALA A 36 12.47 -0.25 26.31
N GLU A 37 12.08 0.36 27.44
CA GLU A 37 13.01 0.78 28.48
C GLU A 37 13.79 -0.42 29.07
N LEU A 38 13.10 -1.53 29.34
CA LEU A 38 13.71 -2.75 29.88
C LEU A 38 14.52 -3.53 28.84
N LYS A 39 14.13 -3.47 27.56
CA LYS A 39 14.80 -4.14 26.44
C LYS A 39 14.93 -3.20 25.23
N PRO A 40 15.91 -2.28 25.22
CA PRO A 40 16.05 -1.21 24.20
C PRO A 40 16.08 -1.69 22.74
N ARG A 41 16.59 -2.92 22.50
CA ARG A 41 16.60 -3.55 21.17
C ARG A 41 15.21 -3.65 20.53
N TYR A 42 14.17 -3.78 21.35
CA TYR A 42 12.78 -3.99 20.92
C TYR A 42 11.99 -2.69 21.08
N TYR A 43 12.28 -1.67 20.28
CA TYR A 43 11.48 -0.43 20.25
C TYR A 43 10.02 -0.70 19.86
N ALA A 44 9.11 0.20 20.25
CA ALA A 44 7.66 -0.02 20.28
C ALA A 44 7.05 -0.62 19.00
N SER A 45 7.48 -0.20 17.81
CA SER A 45 6.94 -0.73 16.54
C SER A 45 7.40 -2.15 16.21
N ARG A 46 8.52 -2.63 16.78
CA ARG A 46 8.93 -4.05 16.66
C ARG A 46 8.09 -4.99 17.53
N GLN A 47 7.38 -4.44 18.51
CA GLN A 47 6.73 -5.23 19.53
C GLN A 47 5.33 -5.63 19.09
N ARG A 48 5.07 -6.94 19.09
CA ARG A 48 3.72 -7.51 18.98
C ARG A 48 3.40 -8.28 20.24
N PHE A 49 2.40 -7.81 20.98
CA PHE A 49 1.84 -8.52 22.13
C PHE A 49 0.51 -9.15 21.79
N THR A 50 0.32 -10.40 22.20
CA THR A 50 -0.95 -11.11 22.07
C THR A 50 -1.33 -11.74 23.40
N LEU A 51 -2.63 -11.88 23.63
CA LEU A 51 -3.15 -12.73 24.69
C LEU A 51 -2.74 -14.21 24.45
N PRO A 52 -2.84 -15.06 25.48
CA PRO A 52 -2.79 -16.50 25.28
C PRO A 52 -3.83 -16.95 24.25
N PRO A 53 -3.48 -17.91 23.37
CA PRO A 53 -4.45 -18.47 22.43
C PRO A 53 -5.59 -19.14 23.18
N ARG A 54 -6.83 -18.95 22.71
CA ARG A 54 -8.00 -19.72 23.15
C ARG A 54 -7.96 -21.12 22.52
N ASP A 55 -8.69 -22.06 23.11
CA ASP A 55 -8.78 -23.43 22.58
C ASP A 55 -9.12 -23.45 21.09
N GLY A 56 -8.32 -24.19 20.32
CA GLY A 56 -8.45 -24.29 18.87
C GLY A 56 -7.84 -23.14 18.06
N GLN A 57 -7.33 -22.07 18.67
CA GLN A 57 -6.69 -20.96 17.96
C GLN A 57 -5.16 -21.06 17.91
N ARG A 58 -4.57 -20.75 16.75
CA ARG A 58 -3.10 -20.73 16.56
C ARG A 58 -2.39 -19.52 17.21
N SER A 59 -3.14 -18.51 17.62
CA SER A 59 -2.64 -17.26 18.22
C SER A 59 -3.78 -16.61 18.99
N GLY A 60 -3.47 -16.00 20.12
CA GLY A 60 -4.44 -15.17 20.84
C GLY A 60 -4.61 -13.79 20.24
N ASP A 61 -5.55 -13.05 20.82
CA ASP A 61 -5.99 -11.73 20.37
C ASP A 61 -4.84 -10.72 20.45
N LEU A 62 -4.77 -9.83 19.44
CA LEU A 62 -3.74 -8.80 19.35
C LEU A 62 -4.06 -7.62 20.27
N LEU A 63 -3.06 -7.19 21.05
CA LEU A 63 -3.13 -5.92 21.77
C LEU A 63 -2.91 -4.75 20.79
N VAL A 64 -3.93 -3.90 20.67
CA VAL A 64 -4.00 -2.79 19.71
C VAL A 64 -3.57 -1.51 20.40
N SER A 65 -2.63 -0.79 19.78
CA SER A 65 -2.14 0.50 20.27
C SER A 65 -3.27 1.52 20.50
N GLY A 66 -3.14 2.28 21.58
CA GLY A 66 -4.11 3.24 22.12
C GLY A 66 -5.32 2.65 22.87
N LYS A 67 -5.44 1.33 23.03
CA LYS A 67 -6.45 0.71 23.91
C LYS A 67 -5.92 0.55 25.33
N LYS A 68 -6.81 0.49 26.32
CA LYS A 68 -6.44 0.20 27.70
C LYS A 68 -6.16 -1.30 27.86
N LEU A 69 -5.25 -1.65 28.75
CA LEU A 69 -4.98 -3.06 29.08
C LEU A 69 -6.20 -3.71 29.75
N SER A 70 -6.98 -2.94 30.50
CA SER A 70 -8.26 -3.37 31.08
C SER A 70 -9.28 -3.83 30.05
N ASP A 71 -9.27 -3.28 28.83
CA ASP A 71 -10.19 -3.67 27.75
C ASP A 71 -9.95 -5.12 27.29
N TYR A 72 -8.80 -5.70 27.67
CA TYR A 72 -8.41 -7.08 27.38
C TYR A 72 -8.57 -8.01 28.58
N GLY A 73 -9.10 -7.53 29.71
CA GLY A 73 -9.22 -8.32 30.94
C GLY A 73 -7.88 -8.68 31.57
N LEU A 74 -6.85 -7.84 31.41
CA LEU A 74 -5.53 -8.09 31.99
C LEU A 74 -5.48 -7.62 33.44
N GLU A 75 -5.20 -8.56 34.33
CA GLU A 75 -5.05 -8.38 35.79
C GLU A 75 -3.60 -8.66 36.25
N ASP A 76 -3.33 -8.45 37.53
CA ASP A 76 -2.04 -8.80 38.13
C ASP A 76 -1.70 -10.30 37.92
N GLY A 77 -0.49 -10.58 37.49
CA GLY A 77 -0.03 -11.93 37.12
C GLY A 77 -0.43 -12.40 35.72
N SER A 78 -1.21 -11.63 34.97
CA SER A 78 -1.65 -12.02 33.62
C SER A 78 -0.47 -12.22 32.66
N MET A 79 -0.60 -13.24 31.80
CA MET A 79 0.43 -13.61 30.83
C MET A 79 0.19 -12.96 29.47
N LEU A 80 1.26 -12.45 28.86
CA LEU A 80 1.30 -11.95 27.48
C LEU A 80 2.36 -12.69 26.66
N PHE A 81 2.04 -12.93 25.39
CA PHE A 81 3.00 -13.43 24.41
C PHE A 81 3.62 -12.29 23.63
N PHE A 82 4.95 -12.22 23.63
CA PHE A 82 5.76 -11.30 22.85
C PHE A 82 6.28 -11.95 21.57
N LYS A 83 6.18 -11.20 20.48
CA LYS A 83 6.85 -11.49 19.20
C LYS A 83 7.60 -10.26 18.72
N ASP A 84 8.89 -10.43 18.42
CA ASP A 84 9.68 -9.45 17.67
C ASP A 84 9.30 -9.52 16.18
N LEU A 85 8.88 -8.38 15.64
CA LEU A 85 8.54 -8.21 14.22
C LEU A 85 9.76 -7.96 13.32
N GLY A 86 10.95 -7.79 13.91
CA GLY A 86 12.16 -7.37 13.20
C GLY A 86 12.18 -5.86 12.95
N ALA A 87 13.22 -5.36 12.28
CA ALA A 87 13.33 -3.94 11.95
C ALA A 87 12.12 -3.45 11.14
N GLN A 88 11.53 -2.35 11.61
CA GLN A 88 10.32 -1.77 11.04
C GLN A 88 10.61 -0.44 10.35
N ILE A 89 9.83 -0.12 9.33
CA ILE A 89 9.86 1.15 8.61
C ILE A 89 8.44 1.67 8.43
N THR A 90 8.26 3.00 8.47
CA THR A 90 6.94 3.63 8.33
C THR A 90 6.40 3.49 6.91
N TYR A 91 5.08 3.35 6.77
CA TYR A 91 4.46 3.21 5.45
C TYR A 91 4.71 4.42 4.54
N SER A 92 4.77 5.64 5.07
CA SER A 92 5.09 6.83 4.28
C SER A 92 6.47 6.74 3.63
N THR A 93 7.49 6.32 4.40
CA THR A 93 8.85 6.13 3.87
C THR A 93 8.91 4.99 2.87
N VAL A 94 8.13 3.94 3.08
CA VAL A 94 8.06 2.82 2.14
C VAL A 94 7.50 3.26 0.80
N PHE A 95 6.30 3.87 0.81
CA PHE A 95 5.66 4.32 -0.42
C PHE A 95 6.48 5.40 -1.12
N PHE A 96 7.19 6.25 -0.37
CA PHE A 96 8.16 7.18 -0.96
C PHE A 96 9.19 6.43 -1.82
N TRP A 97 9.92 5.47 -1.26
CA TRP A 97 10.95 4.75 -2.01
C TRP A 97 10.40 3.85 -3.10
N GLU A 98 9.21 3.28 -2.92
CA GLU A 98 8.51 2.52 -3.96
C GLU A 98 8.23 3.37 -5.20
N TYR A 99 7.75 4.61 -5.03
CA TYR A 99 7.36 5.50 -6.12
C TYR A 99 8.49 6.40 -6.62
N PHE A 100 9.48 6.70 -5.78
CA PHE A 100 10.65 7.49 -6.15
C PHE A 100 11.48 6.78 -7.22
N GLY A 101 11.65 5.46 -7.12
CA GLY A 101 12.39 4.71 -8.13
C GLY A 101 11.84 4.84 -9.53
N PRO A 102 10.57 4.50 -9.80
CA PRO A 102 9.98 4.66 -11.13
C PRO A 102 10.03 6.10 -11.66
N LEU A 103 9.96 7.10 -10.77
CA LEU A 103 10.10 8.51 -11.12
C LEU A 103 11.52 8.85 -11.59
N VAL A 104 12.55 8.17 -11.10
CA VAL A 104 13.95 8.39 -11.50
C VAL A 104 14.35 7.45 -12.64
N VAL A 105 14.07 6.16 -12.49
CA VAL A 105 14.48 5.08 -13.41
C VAL A 105 13.95 5.32 -14.81
N TYR A 106 12.66 5.65 -14.99
CA TYR A 106 12.10 5.82 -16.33
C TYR A 106 12.74 6.99 -17.09
N PRO A 107 12.88 8.21 -16.52
CA PRO A 107 13.60 9.29 -17.18
C PRO A 107 15.05 8.97 -17.56
N LEU A 108 15.77 8.12 -16.79
CA LEU A 108 17.13 7.73 -17.17
C LEU A 108 17.18 7.09 -18.56
N PHE A 109 16.24 6.18 -18.88
CA PHE A 109 16.15 5.56 -20.22
C PHE A 109 15.79 6.57 -21.31
N TYR A 110 15.06 7.63 -20.97
CA TYR A 110 14.71 8.68 -21.92
C TYR A 110 15.91 9.60 -22.20
N PHE A 111 16.54 10.15 -21.15
CA PHE A 111 17.58 11.18 -21.23
C PHE A 111 19.01 10.64 -21.43
N LEU A 112 19.29 9.39 -21.03
CA LEU A 112 20.63 8.78 -21.11
C LEU A 112 20.68 7.57 -22.06
N PRO A 113 20.23 7.69 -23.33
CA PRO A 113 20.22 6.55 -24.26
C PRO A 113 21.60 5.97 -24.52
N HIS A 114 22.62 6.83 -24.58
CA HIS A 114 24.00 6.42 -24.86
C HIS A 114 24.57 5.45 -23.81
N LEU A 115 24.09 5.50 -22.56
CA LEU A 115 24.49 4.57 -21.51
C LEU A 115 23.64 3.30 -21.51
N LEU A 116 22.34 3.44 -21.78
CA LEU A 116 21.35 2.38 -21.56
C LEU A 116 21.01 1.56 -22.80
N TYR A 117 21.44 1.99 -23.98
CA TYR A 117 21.34 1.25 -25.24
C TYR A 117 22.72 1.16 -25.93
N PRO A 118 23.70 0.46 -25.32
CA PRO A 118 25.02 0.34 -25.89
C PRO A 118 24.96 -0.36 -27.26
N GLY A 119 25.64 0.20 -28.25
CA GLY A 119 25.75 -0.38 -29.60
C GLY A 119 24.84 0.25 -30.66
N ILE A 120 23.88 1.10 -30.28
CA ILE A 120 23.07 1.84 -31.26
C ILE A 120 23.73 3.20 -31.55
N LYS A 121 24.49 3.26 -32.65
CA LYS A 121 25.20 4.49 -33.07
C LYS A 121 24.23 5.50 -33.69
N GLY A 122 24.38 6.78 -33.33
CA GLY A 122 23.69 7.89 -34.01
C GLY A 122 22.48 8.49 -33.30
N HIS A 123 21.85 7.78 -32.37
CA HIS A 123 20.67 8.30 -31.67
C HIS A 123 21.06 9.14 -30.44
N THR A 124 21.03 10.46 -30.60
CA THR A 124 21.11 11.39 -29.47
C THR A 124 19.74 11.58 -28.83
N SER A 125 19.69 12.09 -27.59
CA SER A 125 18.43 12.40 -26.89
C SER A 125 17.52 13.40 -27.63
N ALA A 126 18.03 14.09 -28.66
CA ALA A 126 17.27 15.01 -29.49
C ALA A 126 16.29 14.30 -30.47
N GLU A 127 16.42 12.99 -30.68
CA GLU A 127 15.62 12.24 -31.67
C GLU A 127 14.42 11.50 -31.05
N ARG A 128 13.91 11.94 -29.89
CA ARG A 128 12.77 11.26 -29.24
C ARG A 128 11.47 11.59 -29.97
N GLY A 129 10.75 10.53 -30.35
CA GLY A 129 9.45 10.66 -30.98
C GLY A 129 8.42 11.23 -30.00
N THR A 130 7.43 11.96 -30.52
CA THR A 130 6.39 12.63 -29.73
C THR A 130 5.71 11.69 -28.72
N VAL A 131 5.43 10.44 -29.10
CA VAL A 131 4.80 9.46 -28.20
C VAL A 131 5.69 9.09 -27.02
N GLN A 132 7.01 9.01 -27.20
CA GLN A 132 7.96 8.75 -26.10
C GLN A 132 7.94 9.91 -25.10
N THR A 133 7.93 11.15 -25.60
CA THR A 133 7.85 12.36 -24.77
C THR A 133 6.54 12.43 -23.99
N LEU A 134 5.42 12.12 -24.65
CA LEU A 134 4.11 12.08 -23.99
C LEU A 134 4.03 10.95 -22.95
N ALA A 135 4.59 9.78 -23.26
CA ALA A 135 4.66 8.66 -22.33
C ALA A 135 5.50 8.99 -21.09
N LEU A 136 6.67 9.63 -21.26
CA LEU A 136 7.46 10.18 -20.17
C LEU A 136 6.66 11.16 -19.32
N GLY A 137 5.94 12.10 -19.96
CA GLY A 137 5.10 13.08 -19.27
C GLY A 137 4.02 12.42 -18.41
N TYR A 138 3.27 11.46 -18.97
CA TYR A 138 2.27 10.71 -18.23
C TYR A 138 2.86 9.90 -17.07
N TRP A 139 3.95 9.18 -17.33
CA TRP A 139 4.63 8.35 -16.33
C TRP A 139 5.11 9.20 -15.15
N THR A 140 5.78 10.31 -15.46
CA THR A 140 6.25 11.28 -14.48
C THR A 140 5.09 11.85 -13.68
N PHE A 141 4.03 12.31 -14.35
CA PHE A 141 2.84 12.83 -13.68
C PHE A 141 2.23 11.81 -12.72
N HIS A 142 2.07 10.57 -13.17
CA HIS A 142 1.53 9.49 -12.34
C HIS A 142 2.36 9.32 -11.05
N TYR A 143 3.67 9.13 -11.15
CA TYR A 143 4.50 8.88 -9.96
C TYR A 143 4.69 10.12 -9.08
N VAL A 144 4.74 11.33 -9.65
CA VAL A 144 4.70 12.57 -8.87
C VAL A 144 3.39 12.66 -8.08
N LYS A 145 2.24 12.41 -8.72
CA LYS A 145 0.94 12.33 -8.04
C LYS A 145 0.99 11.29 -6.92
N ARG A 146 1.49 10.08 -7.15
CA ARG A 146 1.57 9.02 -6.12
C ARG A 146 2.44 9.42 -4.92
N LEU A 147 3.55 10.13 -5.16
CA LEU A 147 4.39 10.68 -4.08
C LEU A 147 3.65 11.76 -3.29
N LEU A 148 3.01 12.72 -3.98
CA LEU A 148 2.22 13.76 -3.31
C LEU A 148 1.05 13.17 -2.51
N GLU A 149 0.32 12.19 -3.07
CA GLU A 149 -0.74 11.48 -2.35
C GLU A 149 -0.21 10.77 -1.10
N THR A 150 1.00 10.21 -1.16
CA THR A 150 1.63 9.53 -0.02
C THR A 150 1.86 10.46 1.17
N PHE A 151 2.27 11.70 0.93
CA PHE A 151 2.55 12.65 2.00
C PHE A 151 1.32 13.48 2.42
N TYR A 152 0.45 13.82 1.47
CA TYR A 152 -0.61 14.81 1.70
C TYR A 152 -2.03 14.23 1.73
N VAL A 153 -2.25 13.00 1.27
CA VAL A 153 -3.60 12.41 1.17
C VAL A 153 -3.74 11.13 1.98
N HIS A 154 -2.81 10.18 1.85
CA HIS A 154 -2.96 8.86 2.43
C HIS A 154 -2.92 8.86 3.96
N LYS A 155 -3.91 8.19 4.58
CA LYS A 155 -3.93 7.91 6.01
C LYS A 155 -3.74 6.40 6.25
N PHE A 156 -2.56 6.00 6.68
CA PHE A 156 -2.21 4.59 6.87
C PHE A 156 -2.86 4.00 8.14
N SER A 157 -3.42 2.78 8.05
CA SER A 157 -4.01 2.09 9.22
C SER A 157 -2.97 1.40 10.11
N HIS A 158 -1.87 0.97 9.51
CA HIS A 158 -0.72 0.43 10.21
C HIS A 158 0.38 1.49 10.22
N ALA A 159 1.08 1.60 11.34
CA ALA A 159 2.17 2.58 11.46
C ALA A 159 3.40 2.17 10.64
N THR A 160 3.72 0.87 10.61
CA THR A 160 4.96 0.35 10.03
C THR A 160 4.78 -1.01 9.35
N MET A 161 5.79 -1.38 8.56
CA MET A 161 5.97 -2.71 8.00
C MET A 161 7.41 -3.21 8.18
N PRO A 162 7.68 -4.53 8.04
CA PRO A 162 9.04 -5.07 8.06
C PRO A 162 9.90 -4.52 6.92
N VAL A 163 11.14 -4.10 7.23
CA VAL A 163 12.05 -3.45 6.26
C VAL A 163 12.35 -4.32 5.04
N PHE A 164 12.40 -5.64 5.17
CA PHE A 164 12.66 -6.52 4.01
C PHE A 164 11.57 -6.46 2.93
N ASN A 165 10.34 -6.07 3.30
CA ASN A 165 9.29 -5.86 2.30
C ASN A 165 9.55 -4.61 1.44
N LEU A 166 10.34 -3.64 1.93
CA LEU A 166 10.73 -2.48 1.14
C LEU A 166 11.51 -2.90 -0.09
N PHE A 167 12.53 -3.73 0.09
CA PHE A 167 13.36 -4.19 -1.03
C PHE A 167 12.56 -4.99 -2.06
N LYS A 168 11.61 -5.81 -1.62
CA LYS A 168 10.71 -6.54 -2.52
C LYS A 168 9.84 -5.59 -3.33
N ASN A 169 9.24 -4.60 -2.68
CA ASN A 169 8.35 -3.66 -3.33
C ASN A 169 9.15 -2.74 -4.29
N CYS A 170 10.31 -2.22 -3.86
CA CYS A 170 11.20 -1.46 -4.73
C CYS A 170 11.68 -2.29 -5.93
N ALA A 171 12.11 -3.54 -5.74
CA ALA A 171 12.50 -4.40 -6.85
C ALA A 171 11.37 -4.57 -7.88
N TYR A 172 10.13 -4.76 -7.41
CA TYR A 172 8.96 -4.82 -8.27
C TYR A 172 8.75 -3.50 -9.05
N TYR A 173 8.60 -2.38 -8.34
CA TYR A 173 8.28 -1.09 -8.97
C TYR A 173 9.40 -0.59 -9.88
N TRP A 174 10.64 -0.64 -9.41
CA TRP A 174 11.80 -0.13 -10.13
C TRP A 174 12.15 -1.04 -11.30
N GLY A 175 12.01 -2.36 -11.13
CA GLY A 175 12.21 -3.34 -12.19
C GLY A 175 11.20 -3.18 -13.32
N PHE A 176 9.90 -3.05 -13.00
CA PHE A 176 8.89 -2.76 -14.01
C PHE A 176 9.08 -1.39 -14.66
N ALA A 177 9.52 -0.38 -13.91
CA ALA A 177 9.86 0.91 -14.48
C ALA A 177 10.99 0.80 -15.51
N ALA A 178 12.08 0.11 -15.16
CA ALA A 178 13.17 -0.14 -16.09
C ALA A 178 12.72 -0.93 -17.31
N PHE A 179 11.93 -2.00 -17.10
CA PHE A 179 11.43 -2.85 -18.18
C PHE A 179 10.55 -2.06 -19.16
N VAL A 180 9.54 -1.32 -18.68
CA VAL A 180 8.68 -0.51 -19.55
C VAL A 180 9.48 0.61 -20.20
N ALA A 181 10.32 1.32 -19.44
CA ALA A 181 11.11 2.43 -19.95
C ALA A 181 12.09 2.00 -21.04
N TYR A 182 12.71 0.82 -20.91
CA TYR A 182 13.62 0.26 -21.91
C TYR A 182 12.94 0.11 -23.27
N PHE A 183 11.74 -0.48 -23.31
CA PHE A 183 11.06 -0.73 -24.59
C PHE A 183 10.40 0.53 -25.16
N VAL A 184 9.76 1.36 -24.32
CA VAL A 184 9.11 2.58 -24.79
C VAL A 184 10.13 3.63 -25.26
N ASN A 185 11.27 3.73 -24.58
CA ASN A 185 12.32 4.69 -24.93
C ASN A 185 13.46 4.08 -25.76
N HIS A 186 13.26 2.88 -26.30
CA HIS A 186 14.25 2.28 -27.20
C HIS A 186 14.42 3.15 -28.45
N PRO A 187 15.64 3.33 -28.98
CA PRO A 187 15.84 4.10 -30.22
C PRO A 187 15.09 3.54 -31.44
N LEU A 188 14.89 2.22 -31.48
CA LEU A 188 14.10 1.52 -32.51
C LEU A 188 12.59 1.46 -32.21
N PHE A 189 12.09 2.25 -31.25
CA PHE A 189 10.68 2.29 -30.93
C PHE A 189 9.86 2.82 -32.11
N THR A 190 8.93 2.00 -32.61
CA THR A 190 7.98 2.40 -33.65
C THR A 190 6.70 2.92 -33.02
N SER A 191 6.46 4.23 -33.17
CA SER A 191 5.29 4.88 -32.59
C SER A 191 3.98 4.44 -33.27
N PRO A 192 2.89 4.22 -32.50
CA PRO A 192 1.54 4.15 -33.07
C PRO A 192 1.12 5.50 -33.70
N PRO A 193 -0.02 5.53 -34.43
CA PRO A 193 -0.59 6.78 -34.93
C PRO A 193 -0.74 7.82 -33.83
N LEU A 194 -0.26 9.04 -34.08
CA LEU A 194 -0.18 10.08 -33.05
C LEU A 194 -1.55 10.44 -32.46
N ALA A 195 -2.60 10.46 -33.28
CA ALA A 195 -3.98 10.68 -32.82
C ALA A 195 -4.44 9.61 -31.81
N GLN A 196 -4.09 8.33 -32.03
CA GLN A 196 -4.37 7.26 -31.09
C GLN A 196 -3.65 7.50 -29.77
N ALA A 197 -2.35 7.84 -29.82
CA ALA A 197 -1.57 8.11 -28.62
C ALA A 197 -2.13 9.28 -27.81
N TYR A 198 -2.55 10.37 -28.47
CA TYR A 198 -3.19 11.51 -27.80
C TYR A 198 -4.48 11.12 -27.10
N TRP A 199 -5.41 10.46 -27.80
CA TRP A 199 -6.68 10.05 -27.21
C TRP A 199 -6.50 9.06 -26.06
N ALA A 200 -5.59 8.09 -26.23
CA ALA A 200 -5.31 7.10 -25.21
C ALA A 200 -4.68 7.72 -23.96
N LEU A 201 -3.72 8.65 -24.10
CA LEU A 201 -3.13 9.35 -22.96
C LEU A 201 -4.07 10.38 -22.32
N ALA A 202 -4.94 11.04 -23.09
CA ALA A 202 -5.98 11.90 -22.55
C ALA A 202 -6.96 11.11 -21.67
N PHE A 203 -7.39 9.94 -22.16
CA PHE A 203 -8.17 9.00 -21.37
C PHE A 203 -7.42 8.54 -20.10
N SER A 204 -6.15 8.14 -20.25
CA SER A 204 -5.31 7.75 -19.11
C SER A 204 -5.18 8.85 -18.07
N MET A 205 -5.11 10.11 -18.50
CA MET A 205 -5.03 11.27 -17.62
C MET A 205 -6.35 11.49 -16.86
N ALA A 206 -7.49 11.38 -17.55
CA ALA A 206 -8.80 11.42 -16.91
C ALA A 206 -8.94 10.33 -15.82
N CYS A 207 -8.42 9.13 -16.09
CA CYS A 207 -8.33 8.05 -15.11
C CYS A 207 -7.45 8.41 -13.90
N GLN A 208 -6.34 9.13 -14.08
CA GLN A 208 -5.51 9.60 -12.95
C GLN A 208 -6.28 10.56 -12.05
N PHE A 209 -7.06 11.47 -12.62
CA PHE A 209 -7.92 12.37 -11.82
C PHE A 209 -9.04 11.61 -11.10
N ALA A 210 -9.67 10.63 -11.76
CA ALA A 210 -10.68 9.77 -11.11
C ALA A 210 -10.08 8.97 -9.95
N ASN A 211 -8.88 8.41 -10.13
CA ASN A 211 -8.12 7.71 -9.09
C ASN A 211 -7.79 8.64 -7.91
N PHE A 212 -7.28 9.85 -8.18
CA PHE A 212 -7.02 10.87 -7.16
C PHE A 212 -8.27 11.21 -6.34
N ARG A 213 -9.40 11.44 -7.04
CA ARG A 213 -10.68 11.71 -6.38
C ARG A 213 -11.08 10.59 -5.44
N CYS A 214 -10.86 9.33 -5.84
CA CYS A 214 -11.13 8.18 -4.99
C CYS A 214 -10.21 8.15 -3.75
N HIS A 215 -8.93 8.50 -3.88
CA HIS A 215 -8.01 8.56 -2.74
C HIS A 215 -8.40 9.66 -1.74
N ILE A 216 -8.86 10.82 -2.21
CA ILE A 216 -9.40 11.88 -1.33
C ILE A 216 -10.62 11.35 -0.54
N ILE A 217 -11.56 10.71 -1.22
CA ILE A 217 -12.75 10.14 -0.56
C ILE A 217 -12.31 9.13 0.52
N LEU A 218 -11.40 8.20 0.19
CA LEU A 218 -10.90 7.20 1.13
C LEU A 218 -10.16 7.82 2.32
N ALA A 219 -9.38 8.88 2.11
CA ALA A 219 -8.69 9.61 3.17
C ALA A 219 -9.67 10.32 4.13
N ASN A 220 -10.81 10.76 3.62
CA ASN A 220 -11.84 11.45 4.40
C ASN A 220 -12.77 10.51 5.17
N LEU A 221 -12.74 9.19 4.90
CA LEU A 221 -13.46 8.20 5.72
C LEU A 221 -12.94 8.09 7.16
N ARG A 222 -11.78 8.68 7.45
CA ARG A 222 -11.17 8.71 8.78
C ARG A 222 -11.07 10.15 9.30
N PRO A 223 -12.10 10.67 9.97
CA PRO A 223 -11.94 11.78 10.90
C PRO A 223 -10.86 11.47 11.93
N ALA A 224 -10.17 12.48 12.43
CA ALA A 224 -9.18 12.29 13.49
C ALA A 224 -9.84 11.65 14.72
N GLY A 225 -9.27 10.55 15.22
CA GLY A 225 -9.75 9.86 16.42
C GLY A 225 -10.71 8.68 16.20
N THR A 226 -11.24 8.44 14.99
CA THR A 226 -12.12 7.29 14.74
C THR A 226 -11.35 6.08 14.19
N LYS A 227 -11.58 4.89 14.79
CA LYS A 227 -10.92 3.62 14.40
C LYS A 227 -11.86 2.61 13.71
N GLY A 228 -13.10 3.01 13.43
CA GLY A 228 -14.12 2.16 12.80
C GLY A 228 -13.92 2.02 11.28
N TYR A 229 -14.32 0.87 10.73
CA TYR A 229 -14.53 0.76 9.28
C TYR A 229 -15.78 1.54 8.89
N VAL A 230 -15.75 2.20 7.74
CA VAL A 230 -16.87 2.97 7.18
C VAL A 230 -17.07 2.54 5.72
N ILE A 231 -18.32 2.46 5.27
CA ILE A 231 -18.65 2.21 3.87
C ILE A 231 -18.33 3.48 3.05
N PRO A 232 -17.42 3.41 2.04
CA PRO A 232 -17.19 4.54 1.14
C PRO A 232 -18.44 4.89 0.34
N ARG A 233 -18.78 6.18 0.24
CA ARG A 233 -19.93 6.71 -0.52
C ARG A 233 -19.50 7.92 -1.36
N GLY A 234 -20.21 8.17 -2.44
CA GLY A 234 -19.97 9.28 -3.37
C GLY A 234 -19.07 8.91 -4.56
N PHE A 235 -19.25 9.64 -5.67
CA PHE A 235 -18.55 9.39 -6.94
C PHE A 235 -18.77 7.93 -7.41
N LEU A 236 -17.74 7.28 -7.94
CA LEU A 236 -17.84 5.89 -8.40
C LEU A 236 -18.03 4.89 -7.25
N PHE A 237 -17.82 5.27 -5.98
CA PHE A 237 -18.02 4.35 -4.86
C PHE A 237 -19.48 3.95 -4.69
N ASP A 238 -20.44 4.72 -5.19
CA ASP A 238 -21.86 4.36 -5.08
C ASP A 238 -22.21 3.11 -5.91
N TRP A 239 -21.46 2.86 -6.98
CA TRP A 239 -21.68 1.78 -7.94
C TRP A 239 -20.72 0.61 -7.76
N ILE A 240 -19.46 0.90 -7.43
CA ILE A 240 -18.38 -0.08 -7.36
C ILE A 240 -17.58 0.01 -6.06
N THR A 241 -16.98 -1.11 -5.65
CA THR A 241 -16.30 -1.22 -4.36
C THR A 241 -14.90 -0.61 -4.39
N CYS A 242 -14.15 -0.82 -5.47
CA CYS A 242 -12.76 -0.38 -5.62
C CYS A 242 -12.57 0.48 -6.89
N PRO A 243 -13.21 1.67 -6.98
CA PRO A 243 -13.07 2.58 -8.10
C PRO A 243 -11.65 3.13 -8.28
N ASN A 244 -10.89 3.27 -7.19
CA ASN A 244 -9.49 3.66 -7.27
C ASN A 244 -8.67 2.64 -8.10
N TYR A 245 -8.86 1.34 -7.87
CA TYR A 245 -8.18 0.30 -8.65
C TYR A 245 -8.68 0.22 -10.09
N THR A 246 -9.99 0.39 -10.29
CA THR A 246 -10.56 0.43 -11.65
C THR A 246 -9.96 1.57 -12.48
N ALA A 247 -9.93 2.78 -11.93
CA ALA A 247 -9.34 3.93 -12.58
C ALA A 247 -7.83 3.75 -12.81
N GLU A 248 -7.11 3.14 -11.86
CA GLU A 248 -5.69 2.81 -12.02
C GLU A 248 -5.46 1.86 -13.21
N ILE A 249 -6.19 0.74 -13.27
CA ILE A 249 -6.10 -0.25 -14.34
C ILE A 249 -6.40 0.39 -15.70
N LEU A 250 -7.52 1.11 -15.81
CA LEU A 250 -7.90 1.78 -17.06
C LEU A 250 -6.88 2.82 -17.50
N GLY A 251 -6.27 3.55 -16.55
CA GLY A 251 -5.17 4.46 -16.83
C GLY A 251 -4.00 3.77 -17.51
N TRP A 252 -3.58 2.62 -17.00
CA TRP A 252 -2.48 1.82 -17.57
C TRP A 252 -2.86 1.08 -18.86
N VAL A 253 -4.13 0.70 -19.03
CA VAL A 253 -4.64 0.21 -20.33
C VAL A 253 -4.50 1.30 -21.39
N GLY A 254 -4.91 2.54 -21.10
CA GLY A 254 -4.73 3.65 -22.04
C GLY A 254 -3.24 3.93 -22.33
N PHE A 255 -2.36 3.85 -21.33
CA PHE A 255 -0.91 3.99 -21.54
C PHE A 255 -0.35 2.88 -22.43
N THR A 256 -0.84 1.65 -22.26
CA THR A 256 -0.48 0.50 -23.11
C THR A 256 -0.97 0.72 -24.55
N VAL A 257 -2.17 1.22 -24.76
CA VAL A 257 -2.69 1.56 -26.10
C VAL A 257 -1.90 2.70 -26.73
N ALA A 258 -1.45 3.68 -25.94
CA ALA A 258 -0.67 4.81 -26.42
C ALA A 258 0.76 4.44 -26.81
N THR A 259 1.34 3.44 -26.17
CA THR A 259 2.74 3.03 -26.40
C THR A 259 2.87 1.77 -27.26
N GLN A 260 1.83 0.92 -27.31
CA GLN A 260 1.79 -0.36 -28.03
C GLN A 260 3.00 -1.27 -27.78
N THR A 261 3.54 -1.26 -26.55
CA THR A 261 4.63 -2.18 -26.17
C THR A 261 4.10 -3.37 -25.39
N VAL A 262 4.66 -4.56 -25.67
CA VAL A 262 4.39 -5.77 -24.88
C VAL A 262 4.78 -5.56 -23.41
N ALA A 263 5.85 -4.81 -23.15
CA ALA A 263 6.28 -4.48 -21.79
C ALA A 263 5.22 -3.71 -21.00
N ALA A 264 4.60 -2.68 -21.59
CA ALA A 264 3.51 -1.94 -20.96
C ALA A 264 2.26 -2.83 -20.74
N ALA A 265 1.96 -3.72 -21.69
CA ALA A 265 0.85 -4.66 -21.55
C ALA A 265 1.07 -5.65 -20.39
N ILE A 266 2.27 -6.23 -20.27
CA ILE A 266 2.62 -7.13 -19.15
C ILE A 266 2.53 -6.38 -17.81
N PHE A 267 3.09 -5.17 -17.73
CA PHE A 267 2.99 -4.34 -16.52
C PHE A 267 1.53 -4.09 -16.12
N THR A 268 0.68 -3.72 -17.09
CA THR A 268 -0.74 -3.48 -16.87
C THR A 268 -1.46 -4.75 -16.40
N LEU A 269 -1.20 -5.90 -17.02
CA LEU A 269 -1.85 -7.17 -16.67
C LEU A 269 -1.45 -7.67 -15.27
N VAL A 270 -0.15 -7.62 -14.95
CA VAL A 270 0.36 -8.03 -13.64
C VAL A 270 -0.19 -7.11 -12.54
N GLY A 271 -0.17 -5.79 -12.77
CA GLY A 271 -0.76 -4.81 -11.86
C GLY A 271 -2.27 -5.01 -11.69
N ALA A 272 -3.01 -5.27 -12.78
CA ALA A 272 -4.44 -5.53 -12.74
C ALA A 272 -4.79 -6.80 -11.97
N ALA A 273 -4.05 -7.90 -12.18
CA ALA A 273 -4.25 -9.14 -11.44
C ALA A 273 -4.04 -8.95 -9.93
N GLN A 274 -2.99 -8.24 -9.54
CA GLN A 274 -2.72 -7.95 -8.13
C GLN A 274 -3.81 -7.08 -7.50
N MET A 275 -4.24 -6.02 -8.19
CA MET A 275 -5.33 -5.15 -7.73
C MET A 275 -6.68 -5.87 -7.66
N ALA A 276 -6.96 -6.80 -8.58
CA ALA A 276 -8.17 -7.62 -8.54
C ALA A 276 -8.21 -8.51 -7.28
N GLN A 277 -7.10 -9.16 -6.92
CA GLN A 277 -6.99 -9.92 -5.68
C GLN A 277 -7.24 -9.05 -4.45
N TRP A 278 -6.66 -7.84 -4.42
CA TRP A 278 -6.91 -6.88 -3.35
C TRP A 278 -8.36 -6.39 -3.31
N ALA A 279 -8.99 -6.17 -4.47
CA ALA A 279 -10.36 -5.73 -4.58
C ALA A 279 -11.33 -6.77 -4.00
N LEU A 280 -11.14 -8.05 -4.35
CA LEU A 280 -11.91 -9.18 -3.81
C LEU A 280 -11.81 -9.24 -2.28
N GLY A 281 -10.59 -9.19 -1.74
CA GLY A 281 -10.39 -9.19 -0.29
C GLY A 281 -11.02 -7.99 0.42
N LYS A 282 -11.01 -6.80 -0.22
CA LYS A 282 -11.64 -5.58 0.32
C LYS A 282 -13.15 -5.69 0.32
N HIS A 283 -13.74 -6.17 -0.78
CA HIS A 283 -15.18 -6.37 -0.93
C HIS A 283 -15.71 -7.41 0.06
N ALA A 284 -15.06 -8.57 0.17
CA ALA A 284 -15.44 -9.62 1.11
C ALA A 284 -15.41 -9.12 2.57
N ARG A 285 -14.37 -8.36 2.94
CA ARG A 285 -14.27 -7.75 4.28
C ARG A 285 -15.41 -6.78 4.54
N LEU A 286 -15.72 -5.88 3.60
CA LEU A 286 -16.82 -4.92 3.77
C LEU A 286 -18.17 -5.64 3.95
N ARG A 287 -18.46 -6.65 3.14
CA ARG A 287 -19.69 -7.47 3.28
C ARG A 287 -19.79 -8.18 4.62
N LYS A 288 -18.66 -8.65 5.17
CA LYS A 288 -18.62 -9.30 6.50
C LYS A 288 -18.79 -8.29 7.63
N THR A 289 -18.16 -7.13 7.52
CA THR A 289 -18.24 -6.08 8.56
C THR A 289 -19.63 -5.46 8.62
N PHE A 290 -20.25 -5.27 7.45
CA PHE A 290 -21.55 -4.63 7.26
C PHE A 290 -22.57 -5.66 6.76
N ASP A 291 -22.92 -6.63 7.61
CA ASP A 291 -23.79 -7.75 7.27
C ASP A 291 -25.29 -7.45 7.46
N GLY A 292 -25.63 -6.36 8.14
CA GLY A 292 -27.03 -6.02 8.46
C GLY A 292 -27.55 -6.69 9.75
N LEU A 293 -26.70 -7.39 10.50
CA LEU A 293 -27.07 -8.09 11.72
C LEU A 293 -26.80 -7.22 12.96
N GLU A 294 -27.54 -7.44 14.04
CA GLU A 294 -27.34 -6.76 15.34
C GLU A 294 -27.37 -5.23 15.24
N GLY A 295 -28.23 -4.69 14.36
CA GLY A 295 -28.34 -3.24 14.14
C GLY A 295 -27.19 -2.63 13.32
N ARG A 296 -26.25 -3.42 12.80
CA ARG A 296 -25.18 -2.94 11.91
C ARG A 296 -25.75 -2.55 10.53
N GLU A 297 -25.15 -1.55 9.90
CA GLU A 297 -25.48 -1.17 8.52
C GLU A 297 -25.19 -2.33 7.56
N LYS A 298 -26.04 -2.51 6.54
CA LYS A 298 -25.87 -3.54 5.51
C LYS A 298 -25.10 -2.99 4.30
N TYR A 299 -24.08 -3.71 3.86
CA TYR A 299 -23.31 -3.34 2.68
C TYR A 299 -24.19 -3.35 1.41
N PRO A 300 -24.21 -2.26 0.61
CA PRO A 300 -25.01 -2.20 -0.61
C PRO A 300 -24.51 -3.17 -1.68
N ARG A 301 -25.40 -3.61 -2.57
CA ARG A 301 -25.03 -4.43 -3.72
C ARG A 301 -24.28 -3.54 -4.73
N ARG A 302 -22.97 -3.76 -4.84
CA ARG A 302 -22.05 -3.04 -5.75
C ARG A 302 -21.20 -4.03 -6.52
N TRP A 303 -20.77 -3.64 -7.71
CA TRP A 303 -19.72 -4.38 -8.41
C TRP A 303 -18.40 -4.28 -7.63
N ILE A 304 -17.47 -5.20 -7.84
CA ILE A 304 -16.18 -5.14 -7.16
C ILE A 304 -15.32 -4.07 -7.85
N MET A 305 -15.23 -4.14 -9.17
CA MET A 305 -14.64 -3.16 -10.09
C MET A 305 -15.59 -2.92 -11.29
N LEU A 306 -15.29 -1.99 -12.21
CA LEU A 306 -16.13 -1.82 -13.41
C LEU A 306 -15.86 -2.96 -14.42
N PRO A 307 -16.90 -3.50 -15.07
CA PRO A 307 -16.74 -4.41 -16.20
C PRO A 307 -15.80 -3.85 -17.28
N PRO A 308 -14.94 -4.69 -17.90
CA PRO A 308 -14.90 -6.15 -17.82
C PRO A 308 -14.14 -6.71 -16.60
N PHE A 309 -13.65 -5.86 -15.70
CA PHE A 309 -12.90 -6.28 -14.53
C PHE A 309 -13.90 -6.55 -13.37
N PHE A 310 -14.27 -7.81 -13.15
CA PHE A 310 -15.05 -8.34 -12.02
C PHE A 310 -16.19 -7.47 -11.44
#